data_AF-A0A7J4LYE8-F1
#
_entry.id   AF-A0A7J4LYE8-F1
#
_cell.length_a   1.000
_cell.length_b   1.000
_cell.length_c   1.000
_cell.angle_alpha   90.00
_cell.angle_beta   90.00
_cell.angle_gamma   90.00
#
_symmetry.space_group_name_H-M   'P 1'
#
loop_
_entity.id
_entity.type
_entity.pdbx_description
1 polymer ?
#
loop_
_entity_poly.entity_id
_entity_poly.type
_entity_poly.pdbx_seq_one_letter_code
_entity_poly.pdbx_strand_id
1 'polypeptide(L)'
;MSTPFSIRALKRLEEVGVRAYKIASCDITNFPLLKAVAKTGKPIVLSTGISTMKEVHEAVDFINNQGNEDIVLLHCTITYPTPPEHSNLRAMQSLMKEFPELPIGLSDHTIGITVPLAAVALGARCIEKHYTTKKESEWSPDNWLAVDPRELKEMVDSFRTIEKAMGSPEKKPTLTEERAYKFARRSVVSAKQIKKGTTIIEEMLICKRPGTGISPKQYWDLIGMKAKQDIKEDVVLEWGMVE
;
A
#
# COMPACT_ATOMS: atom_id res chain seq x y z
N MET A 1 4.28 21.39 -14.81
CA MET A 1 5.50 20.56 -14.81
C MET A 1 5.78 20.16 -16.25
N SER A 2 7.05 20.00 -16.63
CA SER A 2 7.44 19.46 -17.93
C SER A 2 8.86 18.90 -17.86
N THR A 3 9.29 18.19 -18.91
CA THR A 3 10.59 17.52 -19.01
C THR A 3 11.52 18.30 -19.93
N PRO A 4 12.54 19.01 -19.40
CA PRO A 4 13.54 19.65 -20.25
C PRO A 4 14.56 18.61 -20.74
N PHE A 5 14.60 18.34 -22.04
CA PHE A 5 15.63 17.50 -22.65
C PHE A 5 16.89 18.29 -23.07
N SER A 6 16.98 19.57 -22.70
CA SER A 6 18.15 20.42 -22.96
C SER A 6 18.11 21.69 -22.11
N ILE A 7 19.26 22.35 -21.98
CA ILE A 7 19.36 23.67 -21.33
C ILE A 7 18.48 24.72 -22.03
N ARG A 8 18.33 24.64 -23.36
CA ARG A 8 17.43 25.52 -24.11
C ARG A 8 15.97 25.28 -23.72
N ALA A 9 15.57 24.01 -23.61
CA ALA A 9 14.22 23.66 -23.16
C ALA A 9 13.99 24.14 -21.72
N LEU A 10 14.97 23.97 -20.83
CA LEU A 10 14.91 24.48 -19.45
C LEU A 10 14.64 25.99 -19.41
N LYS A 11 15.41 26.80 -20.16
CA LYS A 11 15.19 28.26 -20.23
C LYS A 11 13.77 28.61 -20.69
N ARG A 12 13.25 27.91 -21.69
CA ARG A 12 11.88 28.12 -22.17
C ARG A 12 10.84 27.75 -21.11
N LEU A 13 11.08 26.69 -20.34
CA LEU A 13 10.19 26.30 -19.24
C LEU A 13 10.21 27.31 -18.08
N GLU A 14 11.35 28.00 -17.87
CA GLU A 14 11.43 29.12 -16.92
C GLU A 14 10.62 30.33 -17.38
N GLU A 15 10.68 30.69 -18.66
CA GLU A 15 9.84 31.73 -19.25
C GLU A 15 8.33 31.42 -19.10
N VAL A 16 7.95 30.13 -19.23
CA VAL A 16 6.58 29.65 -19.01
C VAL A 16 6.18 29.66 -17.53
N GLY A 17 7.15 29.64 -16.61
CA GLY A 17 6.89 29.63 -15.17
C GLY A 17 6.41 28.28 -14.64
N VAL A 18 6.97 27.16 -15.11
CA VAL A 18 6.63 25.84 -14.54
C VAL A 18 7.02 25.75 -13.06
N ARG A 19 6.25 25.00 -12.27
CA ARG A 19 6.46 24.88 -10.82
C ARG A 19 7.39 23.74 -10.38
N ALA A 20 7.72 22.83 -11.28
CA ALA A 20 8.52 21.64 -11.03
C ALA A 20 9.03 21.07 -12.35
N TYR A 21 10.12 20.29 -12.29
CA TYR A 21 10.73 19.63 -13.43
C TYR A 21 10.67 18.12 -13.30
N LYS A 22 10.36 17.47 -14.42
CA LYS A 22 10.57 16.04 -14.59
C LYS A 22 11.94 15.84 -15.25
N ILE A 23 12.77 14.94 -14.75
CA ILE A 23 13.99 14.49 -15.45
C ILE A 23 13.75 13.08 -15.99
N ALA A 24 13.91 12.90 -17.30
CA ALA A 24 13.75 11.60 -17.94
C ALA A 24 14.83 10.62 -17.46
N SER A 25 14.52 9.32 -17.47
CA SER A 25 15.46 8.28 -17.04
C SER A 25 16.79 8.33 -17.82
N CYS A 26 16.75 8.65 -19.11
CA CYS A 26 17.95 8.76 -19.95
C CYS A 26 18.84 9.97 -19.60
N ASP A 27 18.34 10.92 -18.82
CA ASP A 27 19.04 12.14 -18.43
C ASP A 27 19.56 12.10 -16.98
N ILE A 28 19.40 10.97 -16.26
CA ILE A 28 19.86 10.82 -14.87
C ILE A 28 21.40 11.00 -14.72
N THR A 29 22.17 10.65 -15.74
CA THR A 29 23.63 10.86 -15.77
C THR A 29 24.04 12.16 -16.46
N ASN A 30 23.08 12.97 -16.91
CA ASN A 30 23.31 14.25 -17.58
C ASN A 30 23.55 15.37 -16.55
N PHE A 31 24.69 15.31 -15.86
CA PHE A 31 25.00 16.21 -14.75
C PHE A 31 24.99 17.70 -15.11
N PRO A 32 25.40 18.15 -16.32
CA PRO A 32 25.20 19.54 -16.74
C PRO A 32 23.73 19.98 -16.72
N LEU A 33 22.81 19.13 -17.17
CA LEU A 33 21.37 19.40 -17.10
C LEU A 33 20.87 19.36 -15.66
N LEU A 34 21.24 18.34 -14.88
CA LEU A 34 20.88 18.24 -13.46
C LEU A 34 21.30 19.47 -12.67
N LYS A 35 22.52 19.98 -12.91
CA LYS A 35 23.02 21.20 -12.27
C LYS A 35 22.16 22.40 -12.61
N ALA A 36 21.84 22.59 -13.89
CA ALA A 36 21.04 23.73 -14.33
C ALA A 36 19.62 23.68 -13.73
N VAL A 37 19.01 22.49 -13.70
CA VAL A 37 17.69 22.28 -13.10
C VAL A 37 17.73 22.49 -11.58
N ALA A 38 18.71 21.90 -10.88
CA ALA A 38 18.85 22.03 -9.43
C ALA A 38 19.01 23.50 -9.00
N LYS A 39 19.77 24.31 -9.76
CA LYS A 39 19.97 25.74 -9.49
C LYS A 39 18.71 26.61 -9.64
N THR A 40 17.63 26.08 -10.21
CA THR A 40 16.33 26.78 -10.20
C THR A 40 15.68 26.76 -8.81
N GLY A 41 16.09 25.85 -7.92
CA GLY A 41 15.49 25.64 -6.60
C GLY A 41 14.07 25.07 -6.63
N LYS A 42 13.59 24.63 -7.80
CA LYS A 42 12.25 24.03 -7.96
C LYS A 42 12.28 22.51 -7.72
N PRO A 43 11.16 21.92 -7.29
CA PRO A 43 11.05 20.47 -7.11
C PRO A 43 11.43 19.67 -8.37
N ILE A 44 12.09 18.54 -8.17
CA ILE A 44 12.58 17.64 -9.21
C ILE A 44 11.92 16.26 -9.08
N VAL A 45 11.29 15.79 -10.16
CA VAL A 45 10.77 14.42 -10.29
C VAL A 45 11.73 13.62 -11.19
N LEU A 46 12.61 12.84 -10.59
CA LEU A 46 13.69 12.12 -11.27
C LEU A 46 13.29 10.66 -11.54
N SER A 47 13.20 10.25 -12.81
CA SER A 47 12.97 8.83 -13.13
C SER A 47 14.29 8.07 -13.15
N THR A 48 14.25 6.82 -12.71
CA THR A 48 15.44 5.96 -12.53
C THR A 48 15.42 4.73 -13.44
N GLY A 49 14.70 4.76 -14.56
CA GLY A 49 14.77 3.68 -15.55
C GLY A 49 16.19 3.53 -16.10
N ILE A 50 16.54 2.34 -16.60
CA ILE A 50 17.88 1.96 -17.09
C ILE A 50 19.05 2.28 -16.13
N SER A 51 18.78 2.62 -14.88
CA SER A 51 19.77 3.07 -13.91
C SER A 51 20.06 1.96 -12.90
N THR A 52 21.32 1.88 -12.49
CA THR A 52 21.74 1.12 -11.31
C THR A 52 21.48 1.94 -10.04
N MET A 53 21.41 1.28 -8.88
CA MET A 53 21.27 1.99 -7.59
C MET A 53 22.40 3.00 -7.36
N LYS A 54 23.62 2.66 -7.81
CA LYS A 54 24.78 3.55 -7.75
C LYS A 54 24.55 4.85 -8.54
N GLU A 55 24.07 4.76 -9.77
CA GLU A 55 23.77 5.95 -10.59
C GLU A 55 22.64 6.80 -9.98
N VAL A 56 21.66 6.16 -9.31
CA VAL A 56 20.62 6.88 -8.58
C VAL A 56 21.23 7.67 -7.41
N HIS A 57 22.10 7.06 -6.59
CA HIS A 57 22.81 7.78 -5.53
C HIS A 57 23.65 8.93 -6.08
N GLU A 58 24.45 8.68 -7.12
CA GLU A 58 25.30 9.71 -7.73
C GLU A 58 24.48 10.91 -8.23
N ALA A 59 23.32 10.67 -8.84
CA ALA A 59 22.44 11.73 -9.31
C ALA A 59 21.79 12.51 -8.14
N VAL A 60 21.26 11.82 -7.13
CA VAL A 60 20.65 12.44 -5.94
C VAL A 60 21.69 13.27 -5.19
N ASP A 61 22.86 12.71 -4.89
CA ASP A 61 23.95 13.41 -4.20
C ASP A 61 24.42 14.61 -5.00
N PHE A 62 24.53 14.47 -6.32
CA PHE A 62 24.93 15.58 -7.19
C PHE A 62 23.93 16.74 -7.13
N ILE A 63 22.62 16.45 -7.21
CA ILE A 63 21.53 17.45 -7.13
C ILE A 63 21.54 18.12 -5.75
N ASN A 64 21.62 17.35 -4.67
CA ASN A 64 21.70 17.85 -3.29
C ASN A 64 22.91 18.78 -3.11
N ASN A 65 24.08 18.42 -3.64
CA ASN A 65 25.28 19.24 -3.63
C ASN A 65 25.16 20.55 -4.44
N GLN A 66 24.14 20.69 -5.29
CA GLN A 66 23.80 21.98 -5.93
C GLN A 66 22.89 22.86 -5.08
N GLY A 67 22.41 22.37 -3.93
CA GLY A 67 21.55 23.07 -2.98
C GLY A 67 20.05 22.85 -3.21
N ASN A 68 19.65 21.71 -3.78
CA ASN A 68 18.25 21.36 -3.97
C ASN A 68 17.99 19.93 -3.49
N GLU A 69 17.23 19.79 -2.41
CA GLU A 69 16.90 18.49 -1.79
C GLU A 69 15.44 18.08 -2.06
N ASP A 70 14.67 18.91 -2.80
CA ASP A 70 13.26 18.68 -3.10
C ASP A 70 13.12 17.72 -4.31
N ILE A 71 13.36 16.44 -4.03
CA ILE A 71 13.43 15.37 -5.04
C ILE A 71 12.32 14.33 -4.78
N VAL A 72 11.63 13.93 -5.84
CA VAL A 72 10.78 12.73 -5.92
C VAL A 72 11.46 11.75 -6.87
N LEU A 73 11.70 10.52 -6.43
CA LEU A 73 12.24 9.47 -7.29
C LEU A 73 11.12 8.62 -7.88
N LEU A 74 11.18 8.32 -9.18
CA LEU A 74 10.25 7.40 -9.83
C LEU A 74 10.99 6.14 -10.31
N HIS A 75 10.63 4.99 -9.73
CA HIS A 75 10.95 3.70 -10.33
C HIS A 75 10.33 3.63 -11.72
N CYS A 76 11.03 3.03 -12.69
CA CYS A 76 10.58 3.01 -14.07
C CYS A 76 11.27 1.89 -14.86
N THR A 77 10.56 1.31 -15.83
CA THR A 77 11.13 0.44 -16.86
C THR A 77 10.93 1.12 -18.22
N ILE A 78 11.99 1.25 -19.02
CA ILE A 78 11.97 2.01 -20.28
C ILE A 78 11.63 1.08 -21.46
N THR A 79 10.45 0.49 -21.40
CA THR A 79 9.90 -0.35 -22.47
C THR A 79 8.44 0.05 -22.70
N TYR A 80 8.03 0.20 -23.96
CA TYR A 80 6.73 0.75 -24.34
C TYR A 80 5.99 -0.26 -25.24
N PRO A 81 5.11 -1.11 -24.69
CA PRO A 81 4.69 -1.18 -23.31
C PRO A 81 5.65 -2.05 -22.49
N THR A 82 5.69 -1.82 -21.19
CA THR A 82 6.44 -2.67 -20.26
C THR A 82 5.61 -3.92 -19.96
N PRO A 83 6.13 -5.14 -20.22
CA PRO A 83 5.49 -6.37 -19.73
C PRO A 83 5.40 -6.36 -18.19
N PRO A 84 4.30 -6.79 -17.57
CA PRO A 84 4.14 -6.74 -16.12
C PRO A 84 5.28 -7.40 -15.32
N GLU A 85 5.82 -8.51 -15.81
CA GLU A 85 6.97 -9.23 -15.24
C GLU A 85 8.27 -8.38 -15.20
N HIS A 86 8.36 -7.36 -16.07
CA HIS A 86 9.48 -6.42 -16.13
C HIS A 86 9.19 -5.10 -15.40
N SER A 87 8.01 -4.93 -14.80
CA SER A 87 7.70 -3.74 -14.00
C SER A 87 8.53 -3.69 -12.70
N ASN A 88 8.91 -4.85 -12.15
CA ASN A 88 9.81 -4.99 -11.01
C ASN A 88 9.49 -4.06 -9.81
N LEU A 89 8.23 -4.06 -9.33
CA LEU A 89 7.80 -3.20 -8.19
C LEU A 89 8.59 -3.45 -6.90
N ARG A 90 9.29 -4.58 -6.76
CA ARG A 90 10.20 -4.81 -5.63
C ARG A 90 11.44 -3.91 -5.68
N ALA A 91 11.92 -3.53 -6.86
CA ALA A 91 12.99 -2.54 -6.98
C ALA A 91 12.55 -1.15 -6.51
N MET A 92 11.29 -0.77 -6.73
CA MET A 92 10.70 0.44 -6.15
C MET A 92 10.76 0.40 -4.61
N GLN A 93 10.49 -0.75 -3.99
CA GLN A 93 10.65 -0.90 -2.53
C GLN A 93 12.11 -0.87 -2.09
N SER A 94 13.06 -1.32 -2.92
CA SER A 94 14.49 -1.12 -2.64
C SER A 94 14.83 0.36 -2.64
N LEU A 95 14.35 1.15 -3.62
CA LEU A 95 14.52 2.61 -3.62
C LEU A 95 13.95 3.25 -2.34
N MET A 96 12.78 2.80 -1.88
CA MET A 96 12.19 3.27 -0.61
C MET A 96 13.04 2.97 0.63
N LYS A 97 13.84 1.90 0.60
CA LYS A 97 14.75 1.54 1.69
C LYS A 97 16.05 2.34 1.64
N GLU A 98 16.58 2.58 0.45
CA GLU A 98 17.83 3.32 0.25
C GLU A 98 17.64 4.83 0.43
N PHE A 99 16.46 5.36 0.10
CA PHE A 99 16.11 6.79 0.21
C PHE A 99 14.85 7.00 1.06
N PRO A 100 14.87 6.65 2.37
CA PRO A 100 13.69 6.74 3.24
C PRO A 100 13.17 8.17 3.45
N GLU A 101 14.00 9.17 3.21
CA GLU A 101 13.67 10.60 3.29
C GLU A 101 12.96 11.15 2.04
N LEU A 102 13.08 10.47 0.89
CA LEU A 102 12.52 10.93 -0.38
C LEU A 102 11.17 10.26 -0.70
N PRO A 103 10.19 10.98 -1.26
CA PRO A 103 9.02 10.35 -1.83
C PRO A 103 9.40 9.49 -3.04
N ILE A 104 9.05 8.21 -2.98
CA ILE A 104 9.26 7.26 -4.08
C ILE A 104 7.94 6.97 -4.79
N GLY A 105 7.96 6.98 -6.12
CA GLY A 105 6.82 6.69 -6.97
C GLY A 105 7.14 5.71 -8.11
N LEU A 106 6.21 5.62 -9.05
CA LEU A 106 6.32 4.80 -10.27
C LEU A 106 6.01 5.66 -11.50
N SER A 107 6.88 5.63 -12.50
CA SER A 107 6.60 6.03 -13.87
C SER A 107 6.34 4.77 -14.69
N ASP A 108 5.08 4.56 -15.04
CA ASP A 108 4.59 3.29 -15.57
C ASP A 108 4.29 3.32 -17.07
N HIS A 109 4.70 2.26 -17.77
CA HIS A 109 4.51 2.07 -19.20
C HIS A 109 3.81 0.75 -19.52
N THR A 110 3.20 0.08 -18.52
CA THR A 110 2.37 -1.11 -18.77
C THR A 110 1.05 -0.75 -19.46
N ILE A 111 0.30 -1.74 -19.95
CA ILE A 111 -1.07 -1.52 -20.44
C ILE A 111 -2.05 -1.59 -19.26
N GLY A 112 -3.02 -0.68 -19.23
CA GLY A 112 -4.07 -0.64 -18.21
C GLY A 112 -3.56 -0.07 -16.87
N ILE A 113 -4.30 -0.33 -15.80
CA ILE A 113 -4.12 0.37 -14.50
C ILE A 113 -3.61 -0.53 -13.38
N THR A 114 -3.52 -1.85 -13.60
CA THR A 114 -3.22 -2.84 -12.55
C THR A 114 -1.88 -2.62 -11.86
N VAL A 115 -0.81 -2.36 -12.61
CA VAL A 115 0.54 -2.14 -12.05
C VAL A 115 0.60 -0.85 -11.22
N PRO A 116 0.05 0.29 -11.67
CA PRO A 116 -0.09 1.49 -10.84
C PRO A 116 -0.83 1.25 -9.52
N LEU A 117 -1.93 0.50 -9.53
CA LEU A 117 -2.69 0.17 -8.31
C LEU A 117 -1.83 -0.63 -7.31
N ALA A 118 -1.12 -1.64 -7.82
CA ALA A 118 -0.19 -2.42 -7.01
C ALA A 118 0.94 -1.55 -6.44
N ALA A 119 1.46 -0.60 -7.21
CA ALA A 119 2.51 0.31 -6.75
C ALA A 119 2.04 1.19 -5.58
N VAL A 120 0.82 1.74 -5.65
CA VAL A 120 0.23 2.50 -4.54
C VAL A 120 0.06 1.63 -3.29
N ALA A 121 -0.43 0.39 -3.44
CA ALA A 121 -0.54 -0.54 -2.33
C ALA A 121 0.83 -0.90 -1.70
N LEU A 122 1.91 -0.85 -2.49
CA LEU A 122 3.29 -1.06 -2.03
C LEU A 122 3.97 0.20 -1.48
N GLY A 123 3.28 1.34 -1.45
CA GLY A 123 3.75 2.58 -0.81
C GLY A 123 4.14 3.71 -1.77
N ALA A 124 3.91 3.57 -3.07
CA ALA A 124 4.21 4.63 -4.04
C ALA A 124 3.46 5.93 -3.70
N ARG A 125 4.18 7.05 -3.71
CA ARG A 125 3.67 8.40 -3.38
C ARG A 125 3.40 9.26 -4.62
N CYS A 126 3.90 8.84 -5.78
CA CYS A 126 3.67 9.50 -7.05
C CYS A 126 3.47 8.43 -8.13
N ILE A 127 2.50 8.63 -9.02
CA ILE A 127 2.27 7.77 -10.18
C ILE A 127 2.27 8.64 -11.43
N GLU A 128 3.11 8.28 -12.39
CA GLU A 128 3.14 8.85 -13.74
C GLU A 128 2.71 7.77 -14.74
N LYS A 129 1.82 8.15 -15.66
CA LYS A 129 1.24 7.29 -16.69
C LYS A 129 0.94 8.13 -17.92
N HIS A 130 1.20 7.60 -19.11
CA HIS A 130 0.81 8.26 -20.35
C HIS A 130 -0.71 8.41 -20.43
N TYR A 131 -1.18 9.54 -20.94
CA TYR A 131 -2.60 9.85 -21.09
C TYR A 131 -2.90 10.25 -22.54
N THR A 132 -4.05 9.84 -23.05
CA THR A 132 -4.55 10.25 -24.36
C THR A 132 -6.06 10.43 -24.35
N THR A 133 -6.58 11.27 -25.25
CA THR A 133 -8.02 11.34 -25.55
C THR A 133 -8.43 10.41 -26.68
N LYS A 134 -7.47 9.81 -27.40
CA LYS A 134 -7.73 8.90 -28.52
C LYS A 134 -6.60 7.87 -28.67
N LYS A 135 -6.85 6.62 -28.26
CA LYS A 135 -5.85 5.55 -28.25
C LYS A 135 -5.37 5.14 -29.63
N GLU A 136 -6.25 5.20 -30.63
CA GLU A 136 -5.97 4.81 -32.02
C GLU A 136 -5.30 5.95 -32.83
N SER A 137 -4.97 7.06 -32.18
CA SER A 137 -4.36 8.22 -32.84
C SER A 137 -2.89 7.96 -33.17
N GLU A 138 -2.52 8.12 -34.44
CA GLU A 138 -1.14 7.98 -34.92
C GLU A 138 -0.22 9.17 -34.58
N TRP A 139 -0.77 10.25 -34.01
CA TRP A 139 0.00 11.46 -33.65
C TRP A 139 1.11 11.23 -32.63
N SER A 140 0.99 10.20 -31.80
CA SER A 140 2.01 9.80 -30.84
C SER A 140 2.14 8.27 -30.85
N PRO A 141 3.38 7.74 -30.88
CA PRO A 141 3.63 6.30 -30.79
C PRO A 141 3.16 5.70 -29.46
N ASP A 142 2.87 6.54 -28.44
CA ASP A 142 2.48 6.09 -27.11
C ASP A 142 0.96 6.11 -26.87
N ASN A 143 0.15 6.58 -27.83
CA ASN A 143 -1.30 6.72 -27.60
C ASN A 143 -1.98 5.39 -27.27
N TRP A 144 -1.56 4.31 -27.91
CA TRP A 144 -2.21 3.01 -27.79
C TRP A 144 -1.98 2.35 -26.41
N LEU A 145 -0.88 2.67 -25.72
CA LEU A 145 -0.57 2.17 -24.37
C LEU A 145 -1.06 3.10 -23.24
N ALA A 146 -1.31 4.37 -23.56
CA ALA A 146 -1.79 5.37 -22.62
C ALA A 146 -3.16 5.04 -22.01
N VAL A 147 -3.45 5.61 -20.84
CA VAL A 147 -4.80 5.59 -20.27
C VAL A 147 -5.68 6.66 -20.93
N ASP A 148 -6.94 6.32 -21.15
CA ASP A 148 -7.98 7.23 -21.63
C ASP A 148 -8.66 7.99 -20.46
N PRO A 149 -9.59 8.95 -20.70
CA PRO A 149 -10.27 9.67 -19.63
C PRO A 149 -11.03 8.79 -18.63
N ARG A 150 -11.60 7.66 -19.09
CA ARG A 150 -12.35 6.73 -18.24
C ARG A 150 -11.38 5.92 -17.38
N GLU A 151 -10.33 5.36 -17.98
CA GLU A 151 -9.31 4.59 -17.26
C GLU A 151 -8.53 5.46 -16.27
N LEU A 152 -8.22 6.71 -16.62
CA LEU A 152 -7.58 7.65 -15.70
C LEU A 152 -8.49 7.91 -14.48
N LYS A 153 -9.79 8.12 -14.70
CA LYS A 153 -10.75 8.29 -13.60
C LYS A 153 -10.81 7.04 -12.72
N GLU A 154 -10.93 5.86 -13.33
CA GLU A 154 -10.97 4.58 -12.62
C GLU A 154 -9.69 4.36 -11.78
N MET A 155 -8.54 4.69 -12.35
CA MET A 155 -7.24 4.60 -11.69
C MET A 155 -7.19 5.51 -10.45
N VAL A 156 -7.62 6.78 -10.59
CA VAL A 156 -7.63 7.75 -9.47
C VAL A 156 -8.63 7.34 -8.39
N ASP A 157 -9.85 6.92 -8.75
CA ASP A 157 -10.85 6.45 -7.78
C ASP A 157 -10.34 5.22 -7.01
N SER A 158 -9.64 4.33 -7.71
CA SER A 158 -9.06 3.12 -7.13
C SER A 158 -7.88 3.46 -6.21
N PHE A 159 -7.05 4.44 -6.52
CA PHE A 159 -6.01 4.94 -5.59
C PHE A 159 -6.64 5.42 -4.27
N ARG A 160 -7.71 6.23 -4.35
CA ARG A 160 -8.42 6.74 -3.16
C ARG A 160 -9.08 5.62 -2.35
N THR A 161 -9.47 4.54 -3.01
CA THR A 161 -10.01 3.34 -2.36
C THR A 161 -8.89 2.57 -1.64
N ILE A 162 -7.76 2.35 -2.31
CA ILE A 162 -6.59 1.67 -1.74
C ILE A 162 -6.06 2.44 -0.53
N GLU A 163 -5.89 3.76 -0.62
CA GLU A 163 -5.43 4.60 0.49
C GLU A 163 -6.29 4.42 1.75
N LYS A 164 -7.62 4.33 1.60
CA LYS A 164 -8.54 4.04 2.71
C LYS A 164 -8.42 2.60 3.21
N ALA A 165 -8.23 1.64 2.29
CA ALA A 165 -8.17 0.21 2.60
C ALA A 165 -6.87 -0.21 3.31
N MET A 166 -5.75 0.52 3.09
CA MET A 166 -4.47 0.20 3.72
C MET A 166 -4.53 0.21 5.26
N GLY A 167 -5.39 1.05 5.85
CA GLY A 167 -5.73 1.00 7.27
C GLY A 167 -4.53 1.14 8.21
N SER A 168 -4.52 0.32 9.28
CA SER A 168 -3.48 0.32 10.32
C SER A 168 -2.70 -1.01 10.28
N PRO A 169 -1.39 -1.00 10.59
CA PRO A 169 -0.62 -2.24 10.74
C PRO A 169 -1.05 -3.07 11.95
N GLU A 170 -1.83 -2.52 12.89
CA GLU A 170 -2.31 -3.22 14.07
C GLU A 170 -3.45 -4.19 13.73
N LYS A 171 -3.23 -5.50 13.92
CA LYS A 171 -4.28 -6.50 13.74
C LYS A 171 -5.23 -6.54 14.93
N LYS A 172 -6.33 -5.80 14.82
CA LYS A 172 -7.45 -5.83 15.77
C LYS A 172 -8.80 -5.86 15.05
N PRO A 173 -9.89 -6.25 15.72
CA PRO A 173 -11.23 -6.06 15.19
C PRO A 173 -11.47 -4.57 14.92
N THR A 174 -12.05 -4.30 13.77
CA THR A 174 -12.58 -2.99 13.41
C THR A 174 -13.90 -2.74 14.14
N LEU A 175 -14.34 -1.47 14.18
CA LEU A 175 -15.62 -1.09 14.80
C LEU A 175 -16.81 -1.83 14.15
N THR A 176 -16.72 -2.14 12.86
CA THR A 176 -17.78 -2.90 12.14
C THR A 176 -17.83 -4.37 12.56
N GLU A 177 -16.76 -4.90 13.17
CA GLU A 177 -16.67 -6.28 13.63
C GLU A 177 -17.17 -6.47 15.07
N GLU A 178 -17.52 -5.43 15.84
CA GLU A 178 -17.91 -5.57 17.25
C GLU A 178 -19.07 -6.56 17.47
N ARG A 179 -20.11 -6.47 16.64
CA ARG A 179 -21.26 -7.39 16.70
C ARG A 179 -20.83 -8.81 16.35
N ALA A 180 -20.02 -8.99 15.31
CA ALA A 180 -19.50 -10.29 14.94
C ALA A 180 -18.60 -10.88 16.04
N TYR A 181 -17.77 -10.05 16.67
CA TYR A 181 -16.94 -10.44 17.80
C TYR A 181 -17.78 -10.99 18.95
N LYS A 182 -18.88 -10.31 19.31
CA LYS A 182 -19.75 -10.73 20.42
C LYS A 182 -20.57 -11.99 20.09
N PHE A 183 -21.16 -12.07 18.90
CA PHE A 183 -22.16 -13.11 18.59
C PHE A 183 -21.66 -14.26 17.73
N ALA A 184 -20.60 -14.04 16.93
CA ALA A 184 -20.02 -15.10 16.09
C ALA A 184 -18.91 -15.88 16.79
N ARG A 185 -18.34 -15.34 17.88
CA ARG A 185 -17.46 -16.12 18.78
C ARG A 185 -18.26 -17.11 19.60
N ARG A 186 -17.56 -18.10 20.13
CA ARG A 186 -18.13 -19.15 20.96
C ARG A 186 -17.84 -18.88 22.43
N SER A 187 -18.67 -19.45 23.29
CA SER A 187 -18.48 -19.62 24.72
C SER A 187 -18.49 -21.10 25.07
N VAL A 188 -17.98 -21.43 26.25
CA VAL A 188 -18.18 -22.75 26.83
C VAL A 188 -19.64 -22.88 27.26
N VAL A 189 -20.27 -23.99 26.90
CA VAL A 189 -21.68 -24.31 27.11
C VAL A 189 -21.74 -25.70 27.73
N SER A 190 -22.71 -25.94 28.61
CA SER A 190 -22.97 -27.28 29.14
C SER A 190 -23.49 -28.22 28.03
N ALA A 191 -22.79 -29.33 27.81
CA ALA A 191 -23.18 -30.37 26.85
C ALA A 191 -24.30 -31.27 27.39
N LYS A 192 -24.54 -31.25 28.70
CA LYS A 192 -25.57 -32.00 29.42
C LYS A 192 -25.86 -31.31 30.75
N GLN A 193 -26.88 -31.77 31.48
CA GLN A 193 -27.17 -31.27 32.81
C GLN A 193 -26.03 -31.59 33.81
N ILE A 194 -25.61 -30.61 34.61
CA ILE A 194 -24.58 -30.71 35.65
C ILE A 194 -25.21 -30.33 36.99
N LYS A 195 -25.22 -31.24 37.98
CA LYS A 195 -25.77 -30.95 39.31
C LYS A 195 -24.78 -30.18 40.18
N LYS A 196 -25.30 -29.37 41.11
CA LYS A 196 -24.51 -28.67 42.14
C LYS A 196 -23.56 -29.65 42.86
N GLY A 197 -22.32 -29.22 43.07
CA GLY A 197 -21.26 -29.98 43.73
C GLY A 197 -20.52 -30.97 42.81
N THR A 198 -21.03 -31.23 41.60
CA THR A 198 -20.38 -32.11 40.62
C THR A 198 -19.08 -31.49 40.12
N THR A 199 -18.01 -32.29 40.06
CA THR A 199 -16.76 -31.91 39.39
C THR A 199 -16.93 -31.95 37.87
N ILE A 200 -16.57 -30.86 37.20
CA ILE A 200 -16.67 -30.70 35.74
C ILE A 200 -15.59 -31.53 35.05
N ILE A 201 -16.01 -32.25 34.01
CA ILE A 201 -15.17 -33.06 33.11
C ILE A 201 -15.45 -32.68 31.64
N GLU A 202 -14.59 -33.10 30.73
CA GLU A 202 -14.61 -32.67 29.32
C GLU A 202 -15.95 -32.98 28.62
N GLU A 203 -16.52 -34.16 28.87
CA GLU A 203 -17.77 -34.62 28.26
C GLU A 203 -19.01 -33.87 28.78
N MET A 204 -18.84 -32.96 29.75
CA MET A 204 -19.89 -32.06 30.22
C MET A 204 -19.88 -30.71 29.50
N LEU A 205 -18.86 -30.41 28.70
CA LEU A 205 -18.65 -29.11 28.10
C LEU A 205 -18.60 -29.19 26.57
N ILE A 206 -19.23 -28.22 25.90
CA ILE A 206 -19.18 -28.02 24.45
C ILE A 206 -19.00 -26.53 24.15
N CYS A 207 -18.39 -26.17 23.03
CA CYS A 207 -18.24 -24.76 22.64
C CYS A 207 -19.30 -24.37 21.61
N LYS A 208 -20.25 -23.52 21.98
CA LYS A 208 -21.30 -23.00 21.08
C LYS A 208 -21.31 -21.47 21.08
N ARG A 209 -21.99 -20.86 20.10
CA ARG A 209 -22.25 -19.41 20.07
C ARG A 209 -23.40 -19.08 21.05
N PRO A 210 -23.51 -17.82 21.53
CA PRO A 210 -22.64 -16.67 21.28
C PRO A 210 -21.38 -16.67 22.18
N GLY A 211 -20.51 -15.68 22.01
CA GLY A 211 -19.27 -15.51 22.76
C GLY A 211 -19.43 -14.60 23.97
N THR A 212 -20.55 -14.72 24.69
CA THR A 212 -20.93 -13.83 25.81
C THR A 212 -20.66 -14.41 27.20
N GLY A 213 -20.39 -15.71 27.30
CA GLY A 213 -19.93 -16.36 28.54
C GLY A 213 -18.44 -16.65 28.52
N ILE A 214 -18.01 -17.66 29.30
CA ILE A 214 -16.61 -18.05 29.41
C ILE A 214 -16.02 -18.34 28.04
N SER A 215 -14.86 -17.77 27.74
CA SER A 215 -14.18 -17.98 26.46
C SER A 215 -13.70 -19.43 26.34
N PRO A 216 -13.81 -20.08 25.17
CA PRO A 216 -13.19 -21.39 24.93
C PRO A 216 -11.68 -21.42 25.18
N LYS A 217 -11.02 -20.26 25.20
CA LYS A 217 -9.60 -20.16 25.62
C LYS A 217 -9.38 -20.61 27.07
N GLN A 218 -10.41 -20.48 27.90
CA GLN A 218 -10.41 -20.81 29.33
C GLN A 218 -11.16 -22.15 29.57
N TYR A 219 -11.38 -22.93 28.52
CA TYR A 219 -12.11 -24.19 28.61
C TYR A 219 -11.45 -25.15 29.60
N TRP A 220 -10.13 -25.28 29.52
CA TRP A 220 -9.37 -26.20 30.37
C TRP A 220 -9.33 -25.79 31.84
N ASP A 221 -9.48 -24.49 32.12
CA ASP A 221 -9.56 -23.97 33.49
C ASP A 221 -10.83 -24.43 34.22
N LEU A 222 -11.87 -24.84 33.47
CA LEU A 222 -13.11 -25.37 34.03
C LEU A 222 -13.02 -26.85 34.44
N ILE A 223 -12.09 -27.60 33.85
CA ILE A 223 -11.96 -29.03 34.14
C ILE A 223 -11.42 -29.21 35.56
N GLY A 224 -12.11 -30.00 36.38
CA GLY A 224 -11.76 -30.20 37.79
C GLY A 224 -12.44 -29.22 38.75
N MET A 225 -13.02 -28.11 38.27
CA MET A 225 -13.86 -27.22 39.09
C MET A 225 -15.15 -27.90 39.50
N LYS A 226 -15.82 -27.39 40.55
CA LYS A 226 -17.14 -27.86 40.99
C LYS A 226 -18.24 -26.89 40.61
N ALA A 227 -19.39 -27.41 40.20
CA ALA A 227 -20.57 -26.59 39.94
C ALA A 227 -21.15 -26.00 41.24
N LYS A 228 -21.32 -24.68 41.32
CA LYS A 228 -21.91 -23.97 42.48
C LYS A 228 -23.43 -24.13 42.57
N GLN A 229 -24.05 -24.47 41.45
CA GLN A 229 -25.49 -24.60 41.28
C GLN A 229 -25.81 -25.69 40.26
N ASP A 230 -27.08 -26.05 40.14
CA ASP A 230 -27.54 -26.90 39.04
C ASP A 230 -27.48 -26.11 37.72
N ILE A 231 -26.80 -26.68 36.72
CA ILE A 231 -26.65 -26.11 35.38
C ILE A 231 -27.38 -27.04 34.40
N LYS A 232 -28.38 -26.50 33.69
CA LYS A 232 -29.12 -27.27 32.67
C LYS A 232 -28.23 -27.56 31.46
N GLU A 233 -28.63 -28.51 30.63
CA GLU A 233 -28.04 -28.68 29.29
C GLU A 233 -28.24 -27.42 28.45
N ASP A 234 -27.27 -27.13 27.57
CA ASP A 234 -27.29 -26.04 26.61
C ASP A 234 -27.30 -24.63 27.22
N VAL A 235 -26.63 -24.49 28.38
CA VAL A 235 -26.47 -23.21 29.08
C VAL A 235 -25.05 -22.68 28.87
N VAL A 236 -24.96 -21.42 28.44
CA VAL A 236 -23.69 -20.68 28.36
C VAL A 236 -23.12 -20.52 29.77
N LEU A 237 -21.90 -21.02 29.98
CA LEU A 237 -21.28 -20.97 31.29
C LEU A 237 -20.73 -19.58 31.61
N GLU A 238 -20.85 -19.21 32.88
CA GLU A 238 -20.26 -18.01 33.47
C GLU A 238 -19.47 -18.39 34.73
N TRP A 239 -18.44 -17.62 35.07
CA TRP A 239 -17.57 -17.92 36.22
C TRP A 239 -18.31 -17.98 37.55
N GLY A 240 -19.44 -17.27 37.68
CA GLY A 240 -20.30 -17.36 38.86
C GLY A 240 -20.93 -18.74 39.08
N MET A 241 -20.92 -19.62 38.08
CA MET A 241 -21.54 -20.94 38.12
C MET A 241 -20.62 -22.03 38.69
N VAL A 242 -19.33 -21.74 38.91
CA VAL A 242 -18.29 -22.73 39.27
C VAL A 242 -17.34 -22.24 40.38
N GLU A 243 -16.78 -23.15 41.19
CA GLU A 243 -15.69 -22.93 42.18
C GLU A 243 -14.53 -23.90 41.99
#